data_AF-A0A7S1PNL3-F1
#
_entry.id   AF-A0A7S1PNL3-F1
#
_cell.length_a   1.000
_cell.length_b   1.000
_cell.length_c   1.000
_cell.angle_alpha   90.00
_cell.angle_beta   90.00
_cell.angle_gamma   90.00
#
_symmetry.space_group_name_H-M   'P 1'
#
loop_
_entity.id
_entity.type
_entity.pdbx_description
1 polymer ?
#
loop_
_entity_poly.entity_id
_entity_poly.type
_entity_poly.pdbx_seq_one_letter_code
_entity_poly.pdbx_strand_id
1 'polypeptide(L)'
;NGGTANGGVDTSVSYTLRIDVTFVNSPPFFTPGPDRIQVDEDTGAGWRAWATGIDPGNPGETSQSVRFVLEWQNAGCADIFARQPTMDPTGNLTWELLPNMDTIQFSCKMRVQLQDDHPSDPKNSCPMNTCGTIEFIVLPINDAPFFVPGPNISVWEDLK
;
A
#
# COMPACT_ATOMS: atom_id res chain seq x y z
N ASN A 1 -5.52 -48.33 -45.01
CA ASN A 1 -4.12 -47.84 -45.08
C ASN A 1 -4.03 -47.10 -46.40
N GLY A 2 -3.60 -45.85 -46.46
CA GLY A 2 -3.56 -45.07 -47.71
C GLY A 2 -2.46 -45.55 -48.66
N GLY A 3 -2.32 -46.87 -48.80
CA GLY A 3 -1.09 -47.57 -49.14
C GLY A 3 -0.55 -47.27 -50.52
N THR A 4 0.60 -47.88 -50.80
CA THR A 4 1.42 -47.55 -51.96
C THR A 4 0.98 -48.21 -53.28
N ALA A 5 -0.17 -48.89 -53.29
CA ALA A 5 -0.68 -49.58 -54.48
C ALA A 5 -0.97 -48.58 -55.61
N ASN A 6 -0.65 -48.96 -56.85
CA ASN A 6 -0.76 -48.11 -58.05
C ASN A 6 0.04 -46.79 -58.01
N GLY A 7 1.15 -46.74 -57.26
CA GLY A 7 2.00 -45.53 -57.17
C GLY A 7 1.55 -44.54 -56.10
N GLY A 8 0.70 -44.96 -55.16
CA GLY A 8 0.30 -44.15 -54.01
C GLY A 8 1.48 -43.82 -53.09
N VAL A 9 1.43 -42.64 -52.46
CA VAL A 9 2.37 -42.22 -51.42
C VAL A 9 1.57 -41.95 -50.15
N ASP A 10 1.64 -42.85 -49.16
CA ASP A 10 0.89 -42.78 -47.89
C ASP A 10 1.55 -41.85 -46.85
N THR A 11 2.44 -40.97 -47.30
CA THR A 11 3.23 -40.07 -46.45
C THR A 11 3.35 -38.72 -47.12
N SER A 12 2.86 -37.67 -46.45
CA SER A 12 3.10 -36.29 -46.86
C SER A 12 4.50 -35.84 -46.40
N VAL A 13 5.03 -34.80 -47.06
CA VAL A 13 6.21 -34.09 -46.57
C VAL A 13 5.91 -33.50 -45.18
N SER A 14 6.91 -33.50 -44.29
CA SER A 14 6.77 -32.94 -42.95
C SER A 14 6.64 -31.42 -43.03
N TYR A 15 5.64 -30.87 -42.34
CA TYR A 15 5.47 -29.43 -42.13
C TYR A 15 5.75 -29.11 -40.67
N THR A 16 6.48 -28.03 -40.44
CA THR A 16 6.66 -27.49 -39.09
C THR A 16 5.57 -26.47 -38.84
N LEU A 17 4.71 -26.74 -37.85
CA LEU A 17 3.78 -25.75 -37.31
C LEU A 17 4.50 -24.98 -36.21
N ARG A 18 4.57 -23.65 -36.36
CA ARG A 18 5.00 -22.75 -35.28
C ARG A 18 3.76 -22.28 -34.53
N ILE A 19 3.73 -22.51 -33.22
CA ILE A 19 2.73 -21.95 -32.32
C ILE A 19 3.46 -20.93 -31.45
N ASP A 20 3.12 -19.65 -31.62
CA ASP A 20 3.63 -18.59 -30.75
C ASP A 20 2.67 -18.42 -29.58
N VAL A 21 3.19 -18.56 -28.36
CA VAL A 21 2.46 -18.23 -27.13
C VAL A 21 2.87 -16.82 -26.73
N THR A 22 1.94 -15.88 -26.78
CA THR A 22 2.18 -14.50 -26.34
C THR A 22 2.11 -14.41 -24.83
N PHE A 23 3.06 -13.70 -24.23
CA PHE A 23 3.02 -13.36 -22.81
C PHE A 23 1.77 -12.53 -22.49
N VAL A 24 1.13 -12.84 -21.36
CA VAL A 24 0.00 -12.10 -20.79
C VAL A 24 0.31 -11.88 -19.33
N ASN A 25 0.34 -10.61 -18.91
CA ASN A 25 0.67 -10.23 -17.55
C ASN A 25 -0.40 -10.71 -16.55
N SER A 26 0.02 -11.21 -15.38
CA SER A 26 -0.85 -11.54 -14.24
C SER A 26 -0.72 -10.48 -13.15
N PRO A 27 -1.80 -10.15 -12.42
CA PRO A 27 -1.73 -9.14 -11.39
C PRO A 27 -0.83 -9.59 -10.22
N PRO A 28 -0.07 -8.66 -9.62
CA PRO A 28 0.69 -8.95 -8.41
C PRO A 28 -0.25 -9.10 -7.21
N PHE A 29 0.17 -9.84 -6.18
CA PHE A 29 -0.59 -10.01 -4.95
C PHE A 29 0.29 -9.98 -3.70
N PHE A 30 -0.33 -9.73 -2.55
CA PHE A 30 0.30 -9.80 -1.25
C PHE A 30 -0.73 -10.16 -0.18
N THR A 31 -0.25 -10.60 0.98
CA THR A 31 -1.06 -10.78 2.20
C THR A 31 -0.98 -9.49 3.03
N PRO A 32 -2.09 -8.74 3.17
CA PRO A 32 -2.11 -7.52 3.98
C PRO A 32 -1.97 -7.84 5.47
N GLY A 33 -1.42 -6.88 6.20
CA GLY A 33 -1.37 -6.93 7.66
C GLY A 33 -2.69 -6.51 8.30
N PRO A 34 -2.69 -6.22 9.61
CA PRO A 34 -3.88 -5.75 10.30
C PRO A 34 -4.46 -4.48 9.66
N ASP A 35 -5.79 -4.41 9.58
CA ASP A 35 -6.51 -3.25 9.04
C ASP A 35 -6.38 -1.99 9.91
N ARG A 36 -5.90 -2.13 11.15
CA ARG A 36 -5.79 -1.04 12.11
C ARG A 36 -4.40 -0.98 12.73
N ILE A 37 -3.83 0.22 12.78
CA ILE A 37 -2.59 0.51 13.50
C ILE A 37 -2.89 1.63 14.49
N GLN A 38 -2.75 1.32 15.78
CA GLN A 38 -2.77 2.33 16.83
C GLN A 38 -1.37 2.90 16.99
N VAL A 39 -1.29 4.22 17.02
CA VAL A 39 -0.06 4.98 17.20
C VAL A 39 -0.33 6.03 18.26
N ASP A 40 0.60 6.17 19.20
CA ASP A 40 0.52 7.24 20.18
C ASP A 40 1.11 8.51 19.55
N GLU A 41 0.46 9.65 19.74
CA GLU A 41 0.82 10.89 19.03
C GLU A 41 2.28 11.35 19.20
N ASP A 42 2.90 11.05 20.34
CA ASP A 42 4.29 11.44 20.63
C ASP A 42 5.33 10.38 20.27
N THR A 43 4.94 9.32 19.57
CA THR A 43 5.91 8.28 19.17
C THR A 43 6.84 8.72 18.03
N GLY A 44 6.48 9.77 17.28
CA GLY A 44 7.29 10.27 16.17
C GLY A 44 7.39 9.24 15.03
N ALA A 45 8.60 8.76 14.74
CA ALA A 45 8.86 7.81 13.66
C ALA A 45 8.38 6.39 14.02
N GLY A 46 7.55 5.80 13.18
CA GLY A 46 7.04 4.45 13.32
C GLY A 46 7.46 3.51 12.20
N TRP A 47 7.48 2.21 12.52
CA TRP A 47 7.82 1.14 11.59
C TRP A 47 6.99 -0.13 11.87
N ARG A 48 6.58 -0.84 10.82
CA ARG A 48 5.91 -2.14 10.92
C ARG A 48 6.11 -2.96 9.65
N ALA A 49 6.52 -4.22 9.78
CA ALA A 49 6.36 -5.22 8.72
C ALA A 49 4.85 -5.49 8.55
N TRP A 50 4.23 -4.89 7.53
CA TRP A 50 2.78 -4.91 7.37
C TRP A 50 2.33 -5.86 6.26
N ALA A 51 3.00 -5.88 5.11
CA ALA A 51 2.68 -6.81 4.02
C ALA A 51 3.62 -8.01 4.01
N THR A 52 3.10 -9.18 3.64
CA THR A 52 3.86 -10.42 3.45
C THR A 52 3.36 -11.16 2.21
N GLY A 53 4.00 -12.29 1.82
CA GLY A 53 3.55 -13.10 0.70
C GLY A 53 3.45 -12.31 -0.62
N ILE A 54 4.41 -11.40 -0.82
CA ILE A 54 4.47 -10.48 -1.95
C ILE A 54 4.92 -11.27 -3.17
N ASP A 55 4.12 -11.24 -4.23
CA ASP A 55 4.38 -11.95 -5.47
C ASP A 55 4.09 -11.02 -6.66
N PRO A 56 5.03 -10.84 -7.61
CA PRO A 56 4.79 -10.08 -8.83
C PRO A 56 3.70 -10.67 -9.74
N GLY A 57 3.38 -11.96 -9.64
CA GLY A 57 2.39 -12.57 -10.56
C GLY A 57 2.37 -14.10 -10.53
N ASN A 58 1.85 -14.73 -11.58
CA ASN A 58 1.83 -16.19 -11.65
C ASN A 58 3.22 -16.75 -12.03
N PRO A 59 3.43 -18.08 -11.95
CA PRO A 59 4.67 -18.71 -12.39
C PRO A 59 5.05 -18.29 -13.82
N GLY A 60 6.23 -17.67 -13.97
CA GLY A 60 6.70 -17.05 -15.21
C GLY A 60 7.01 -15.55 -15.09
N GLU A 61 6.59 -14.91 -14.00
CA GLU A 61 6.73 -13.47 -13.76
C GLU A 61 7.65 -13.14 -12.56
N THR A 62 8.33 -14.14 -12.00
CA THR A 62 9.15 -14.01 -10.77
C THR A 62 10.33 -13.05 -10.90
N SER A 63 10.69 -12.60 -12.11
CA SER A 63 11.73 -11.60 -12.36
C SER A 63 11.21 -10.17 -12.44
N GLN A 64 9.89 -9.94 -12.41
CA GLN A 64 9.32 -8.60 -12.45
C GLN A 64 9.55 -7.88 -11.12
N SER A 65 9.68 -6.56 -11.18
CA SER A 65 9.77 -5.73 -9.98
C SER A 65 8.39 -5.29 -9.52
N VAL A 66 8.20 -5.22 -8.20
CA VAL A 66 6.97 -4.69 -7.60
C VAL A 66 7.23 -3.43 -6.77
N ARG A 67 6.20 -2.59 -6.65
CA ARG A 67 6.17 -1.44 -5.74
C ARG A 67 4.81 -1.29 -5.08
N PHE A 68 4.80 -0.76 -3.87
CA PHE A 68 3.57 -0.37 -3.20
C PHE A 68 3.16 1.06 -3.56
N VAL A 69 1.87 1.27 -3.74
CA VAL A 69 1.23 2.57 -3.94
C VAL A 69 0.23 2.80 -2.81
N LEU A 70 0.40 3.91 -2.10
CA LEU A 70 -0.34 4.27 -0.89
C LEU A 70 -1.18 5.51 -1.17
N GLU A 71 -2.48 5.43 -0.90
CA GLU A 71 -3.43 6.51 -1.22
C GLU A 71 -4.39 6.75 -0.05
N TRP A 72 -4.39 7.98 0.47
CA TRP A 72 -5.37 8.41 1.46
C TRP A 72 -6.80 8.34 0.90
N GLN A 73 -7.71 7.77 1.69
CA GLN A 73 -9.13 7.66 1.36
C GLN A 73 -9.96 8.76 2.00
N ASN A 74 -9.37 9.54 2.91
CA ASN A 74 -9.99 10.69 3.56
C ASN A 74 -9.04 11.90 3.59
N ALA A 75 -9.63 13.10 3.50
CA ALA A 75 -8.90 14.37 3.50
C ALA A 75 -8.33 14.70 4.89
N GLY A 76 -7.29 15.55 4.93
CA GLY A 76 -6.63 16.00 6.16
C GLY A 76 -5.63 15.01 6.75
N CYS A 77 -5.59 13.77 6.28
CA CYS A 77 -4.66 12.75 6.78
C CYS A 77 -3.21 12.98 6.42
N ALA A 78 -2.93 13.68 5.32
CA ALA A 78 -1.54 14.01 5.00
C ALA A 78 -0.96 15.02 6.00
N ASP A 79 -1.80 15.88 6.58
CA ASP A 79 -1.37 17.04 7.37
C ASP A 79 -0.91 16.67 8.79
N ILE A 80 -1.11 15.42 9.22
CA ILE A 80 -0.75 14.93 10.56
C ILE A 80 0.61 14.21 10.58
N PHE A 81 1.26 14.04 9.43
CA PHE A 81 2.53 13.32 9.29
C PHE A 81 3.68 14.26 8.89
N ALA A 82 4.74 14.27 9.69
CA ALA A 82 6.02 14.88 9.34
C ALA A 82 6.69 14.16 8.15
N ARG A 83 6.52 12.83 8.08
CA ARG A 83 6.85 12.01 6.90
C ARG A 83 5.67 11.12 6.56
N GLN A 84 5.21 11.25 5.32
CA GLN A 84 4.12 10.44 4.80
C GLN A 84 4.42 8.95 4.95
N PRO A 85 3.41 8.10 5.20
CA PRO A 85 3.58 6.67 5.18
C PRO A 85 4.15 6.18 3.84
N THR A 86 5.20 5.38 3.89
CA THR A 86 5.82 4.73 2.72
C THR A 86 6.00 3.25 2.98
N MET A 87 5.90 2.43 1.94
CA MET A 87 6.13 0.99 2.04
C MET A 87 7.19 0.54 1.04
N ASP A 88 8.20 -0.19 1.52
CA ASP A 88 9.24 -0.76 0.67
C ASP A 88 8.75 -2.04 -0.04
N PRO A 89 9.44 -2.53 -1.08
CA PRO A 89 9.06 -3.74 -1.81
C PRO A 89 9.04 -5.03 -0.97
N THR A 90 9.58 -5.00 0.26
CA THR A 90 9.55 -6.14 1.19
C THR A 90 8.36 -6.08 2.15
N GLY A 91 7.53 -5.04 2.07
CA GLY A 91 6.32 -4.87 2.87
C GLY A 91 6.52 -4.14 4.19
N ASN A 92 7.67 -3.47 4.38
CA ASN A 92 7.89 -2.64 5.57
C ASN A 92 7.28 -1.26 5.40
N LEU A 93 6.34 -0.93 6.27
CA LEU A 93 5.69 0.37 6.37
C LEU A 93 6.47 1.27 7.35
N THR A 94 6.76 2.49 6.94
CA THR A 94 7.35 3.55 7.77
C THR A 94 6.53 4.83 7.71
N TRP A 95 6.48 5.59 8.79
CA TRP A 95 5.81 6.89 8.87
C TRP A 95 6.46 7.75 9.94
N GLU A 96 6.18 9.05 9.97
CA GLU A 96 6.56 9.93 11.09
C GLU A 96 5.42 10.90 11.37
N LEU A 97 4.88 10.88 12.59
CA LEU A 97 3.82 11.81 13.01
C LEU A 97 4.40 13.19 13.33
N LEU A 98 3.58 14.23 13.16
CA LEU A 98 3.90 15.54 13.75
C LEU A 98 3.78 15.48 15.28
N PRO A 99 4.62 16.23 16.02
CA PRO A 99 4.47 16.35 17.48
C PRO A 99 3.16 17.05 17.88
N ASN A 100 2.60 16.67 19.04
CA ASN A 100 1.42 17.28 19.66
C ASN A 100 0.21 17.32 18.69
N MET A 101 -0.16 16.15 18.15
CA MET A 101 -1.38 15.99 17.36
C MET A 101 -2.57 15.62 18.27
N ASP A 102 -2.65 16.32 19.40
CA ASP A 102 -3.40 15.99 20.64
C ASP A 102 -4.87 16.39 20.54
N THR A 103 -5.13 17.36 19.67
CA THR A 103 -6.40 18.06 19.61
C THR A 103 -7.52 17.29 18.92
N ILE A 104 -7.26 16.16 18.23
CA ILE A 104 -8.27 15.48 17.42
C ILE A 104 -8.00 13.96 17.31
N GLN A 105 -8.99 13.14 17.69
CA GLN A 105 -9.03 11.72 17.28
C GLN A 105 -9.15 11.65 15.75
N PHE A 106 -8.04 11.42 15.07
CA PHE A 106 -8.03 11.14 13.63
C PHE A 106 -8.05 9.64 13.38
N SER A 107 -9.04 9.20 12.61
CA SER A 107 -8.99 7.94 11.87
C SER A 107 -8.55 8.27 10.44
N CYS A 108 -7.41 7.73 10.04
CA CYS A 108 -6.84 7.95 8.71
C CYS A 108 -6.79 6.65 7.93
N LYS A 109 -7.65 6.55 6.92
CA LYS A 109 -7.79 5.37 6.08
C LYS A 109 -6.94 5.51 4.84
N MET A 110 -6.07 4.54 4.62
CA MET A 110 -5.17 4.47 3.50
C MET A 110 -5.44 3.19 2.73
N ARG A 111 -5.52 3.30 1.41
CA ARG A 111 -5.51 2.18 0.49
C ARG A 111 -4.06 1.85 0.15
N VAL A 112 -3.73 0.56 0.17
CA VAL A 112 -2.43 0.03 -0.22
C VAL A 112 -2.63 -0.87 -1.43
N GLN A 113 -1.89 -0.62 -2.49
CA GLN A 113 -1.91 -1.40 -3.72
C GLN A 113 -0.50 -1.89 -4.06
N LEU A 114 -0.40 -3.09 -4.63
CA LEU A 114 0.85 -3.58 -5.23
C LEU A 114 0.77 -3.41 -6.75
N GLN A 115 1.82 -2.87 -7.36
CA GLN A 115 1.96 -2.71 -8.81
C GLN A 115 3.23 -3.41 -9.27
N ASP A 116 3.15 -4.14 -10.37
CA ASP A 116 4.29 -4.70 -11.08
C ASP A 116 4.96 -3.65 -12.01
N ASP A 117 5.88 -4.08 -12.87
CA ASP A 117 6.57 -3.25 -13.85
C ASP A 117 5.76 -2.97 -15.14
N HIS A 118 4.48 -3.34 -15.17
CA HIS A 118 3.53 -3.11 -16.26
C HIS A 118 2.40 -2.14 -15.83
N PRO A 119 2.70 -0.88 -15.48
CA PRO A 119 1.77 0.02 -14.79
C PRO A 119 0.50 0.38 -15.56
N SER A 120 0.46 0.15 -16.88
CA SER A 120 -0.73 0.37 -17.72
C SER A 120 -1.66 -0.83 -17.79
N ASP A 121 -1.30 -1.98 -17.22
CA ASP A 121 -2.19 -3.15 -17.18
C ASP A 121 -3.42 -2.85 -16.30
N PRO A 122 -4.65 -2.92 -16.84
CA PRO A 122 -5.87 -2.79 -16.05
C PRO A 122 -5.94 -3.75 -14.86
N LYS A 123 -5.20 -4.86 -14.89
CA LYS A 123 -5.12 -5.81 -13.77
C LYS A 123 -4.33 -5.29 -12.57
N ASN A 124 -3.50 -4.25 -12.76
CA ASN A 124 -2.94 -3.47 -11.65
C ASN A 124 -4.01 -2.63 -10.92
N SER A 125 -5.26 -2.55 -11.43
CA SER A 125 -6.37 -1.87 -10.77
C SER A 125 -7.15 -2.79 -9.82
N CYS A 126 -6.64 -2.98 -8.61
CA CYS A 126 -7.39 -3.34 -7.39
C CYS A 126 -8.65 -4.27 -7.51
N PRO A 127 -8.61 -5.46 -8.17
CA PRO A 127 -9.87 -6.08 -8.60
C PRO A 127 -10.60 -6.92 -7.54
N MET A 128 -9.95 -7.42 -6.49
CA MET A 128 -10.65 -7.96 -5.29
C MET A 128 -9.71 -8.47 -4.18
N ASN A 129 -8.44 -8.81 -4.47
CA ASN A 129 -7.53 -9.41 -3.49
C ASN A 129 -6.09 -8.82 -3.52
N THR A 130 -5.89 -7.71 -4.24
CA THR A 130 -4.57 -7.08 -4.49
C THR A 130 -4.41 -5.74 -3.78
N CYS A 131 -5.38 -5.39 -2.94
CA CYS A 131 -5.39 -4.17 -2.15
C CYS A 131 -5.64 -4.51 -0.69
N GLY A 132 -4.90 -3.88 0.19
CA GLY A 132 -5.20 -3.85 1.61
C GLY A 132 -5.58 -2.44 2.04
N THR A 133 -6.18 -2.34 3.22
CA THR A 133 -6.51 -1.07 3.84
C THR A 133 -5.80 -0.96 5.17
N ILE A 134 -5.35 0.25 5.50
CA ILE A 134 -4.78 0.57 6.80
C ILE A 134 -5.57 1.74 7.37
N GLU A 135 -6.08 1.58 8.57
CA GLU A 135 -6.67 2.63 9.38
C GLU A 135 -5.68 2.99 10.50
N PHE A 136 -5.03 4.14 10.37
CA PHE A 136 -4.26 4.75 11.44
C PHE A 136 -5.21 5.35 12.46
N ILE A 137 -5.05 4.94 13.72
CA ILE A 137 -5.79 5.47 14.86
C ILE A 137 -4.76 6.14 15.76
N VAL A 138 -4.76 7.47 15.77
CA VAL A 138 -3.91 8.24 16.67
C VAL A 138 -4.56 8.30 18.04
N LEU A 139 -3.87 7.78 19.06
CA LEU A 139 -4.33 7.78 20.43
C LEU A 139 -3.79 9.03 21.14
N PRO A 140 -4.65 9.77 21.87
CA PRO A 140 -4.19 10.93 22.64
C PRO A 140 -3.35 10.46 23.83
N ILE A 141 -2.24 11.15 24.09
CA ILE A 141 -1.48 11.04 25.33
C ILE A 141 -1.88 12.20 26.24
N ASN A 142 -1.96 11.97 27.55
CA ASN A 142 -2.23 13.05 28.49
C ASN A 142 -0.99 13.95 28.65
N ASP A 143 -1.00 15.10 28.01
CA ASP A 143 0.06 16.10 28.12
C ASP A 143 0.09 16.81 29.47
N ALA A 144 1.28 17.34 29.80
CA ALA A 144 1.46 18.18 30.98
C ALA A 144 0.69 19.50 30.81
N PRO A 145 0.05 20.02 31.87
CA PRO A 145 -0.65 21.30 31.78
C PRO A 145 0.35 22.42 31.47
N PHE A 146 0.01 23.29 30.52
CA PHE A 146 0.77 24.52 30.25
C PHE A 146 0.00 25.76 30.74
N PHE A 147 0.74 26.79 31.15
CA PHE A 147 0.18 28.07 31.59
C PHE A 147 0.69 29.19 30.69
N VAL A 148 -0.23 29.95 30.10
CA VAL A 148 0.09 31.22 29.45
C VAL A 148 -0.24 32.34 30.43
N PRO A 149 0.74 33.12 30.91
CA PRO A 149 0.47 34.24 31.79
C PRO A 149 -0.45 35.25 31.10
N GLY A 150 -1.56 35.59 31.76
CA GLY A 150 -2.37 36.73 31.36
C GLY A 150 -1.61 38.05 31.55
N PRO A 151 -2.09 39.15 30.94
CA PRO A 151 -1.55 40.47 31.24
C PRO A 151 -1.69 40.78 32.73
N ASN A 152 -0.78 41.60 33.25
CA ASN A 152 -0.85 42.05 34.64
C ASN A 152 -2.20 42.74 34.90
N ILE A 153 -2.93 42.26 35.90
CA ILE A 153 -4.13 42.93 36.39
C ILE A 153 -3.72 43.82 37.55
N SER A 154 -4.06 45.10 37.46
CA SER A 154 -4.00 46.03 38.59
C SER A 154 -5.42 46.22 39.11
N VAL A 155 -5.65 45.90 40.38
CA VAL A 155 -6.91 46.16 41.08
C VAL A 155 -6.70 47.28 42.08
N TRP A 156 -7.67 48.18 42.18
CA TRP A 156 -7.69 49.21 43.22
C TRP A 156 -8.07 48.57 44.55
N GLU A 157 -7.39 48.95 45.64
CA GLU A 157 -7.57 48.36 46.96
C GLU A 157 -8.98 48.55 47.53
N ASP A 158 -9.69 49.60 47.09
CA ASP A 158 -10.97 50.00 47.68
C ASP A 158 -12.13 49.92 46.69
N LEU A 159 -12.83 48.78 46.71
CA LEU A 159 -14.23 48.70 46.28
C LEU A 159 -15.10 49.12 47.46
N LYS A 160 -15.78 50.27 47.34
CA LYS A 160 -16.88 50.62 48.25
C LYS A 160 -18.14 49.84 47.91
#